data_AF-A0A7W1AJ53-F1
#
_entry.id   AF-A0A7W1AJ53-F1
#
_cell.length_a   1.000
_cell.length_b   1.000
_cell.length_c   1.000
_cell.angle_alpha   90.00
_cell.angle_beta   90.00
_cell.angle_gamma   90.00
#
_symmetry.space_group_name_H-M   'P 1'
#
loop_
_entity.id
_entity.type
_entity.pdbx_description
1 polymer ?
#
loop_
_entity_poly.entity_id
_entity_poly.type
_entity_poly.pdbx_seq_one_letter_code
_entity_poly.pdbx_strand_id
1 'polypeptide(L)'
;MKRLVLLLAAACAGSSSPKAPAETAGRAERVQIGHLEAYVLADGHLVVPNDGQLLGAGRPPSETADLLAAAGLPRDKIRLDIQCLLVKAGDRVILFDTGVAGELGADAGHLM
;
A
#
# COMPACT_ATOMS: atom_id res chain seq x y z
N MET A 1 55.56 23.08 27.36
CA MET A 1 54.45 22.29 27.95
C MET A 1 53.31 22.29 26.94
N LYS A 2 53.04 21.13 26.30
CA LYS A 2 52.16 20.98 25.14
C LYS A 2 50.69 21.13 25.55
N ARG A 3 49.95 22.05 24.91
CA ARG A 3 48.49 22.19 25.07
C ARG A 3 47.81 21.13 24.20
N LEU A 4 47.10 20.21 24.85
CA LEU A 4 46.30 19.15 24.23
C LEU A 4 44.96 19.75 23.80
N VAL A 5 44.65 19.69 22.49
CA VAL A 5 43.34 20.08 21.94
C VAL A 5 42.47 18.83 21.85
N LEU A 6 41.32 18.84 22.52
CA LEU A 6 40.33 17.77 22.49
C LEU A 6 39.30 18.09 21.39
N LEU A 7 39.30 17.34 20.28
CA LEU A 7 38.21 17.37 19.30
C LEU A 7 37.07 16.46 19.79
N LEU A 8 35.91 17.04 20.09
CA LEU A 8 34.66 16.29 20.28
C LEU A 8 34.01 16.11 18.90
N ALA A 9 34.00 14.88 18.38
CA ALA A 9 33.22 14.51 17.21
C ALA A 9 31.76 14.28 17.63
N ALA A 10 30.86 15.17 17.22
CA ALA A 10 29.42 14.99 17.38
C ALA A 10 28.91 13.96 16.36
N ALA A 11 28.58 12.75 16.81
CA ALA A 11 27.92 11.74 16.00
C ALA A 11 26.42 12.06 15.91
N CYS A 12 25.94 12.53 14.77
CA CYS A 12 24.51 12.62 14.47
C CYS A 12 23.98 11.19 14.27
N ALA A 13 23.44 10.59 15.32
CA ALA A 13 22.64 9.38 15.20
C ALA A 13 21.29 9.75 14.57
N GLY A 14 21.16 9.55 13.26
CA GLY A 14 19.89 9.67 12.56
C GLY A 14 18.97 8.51 12.95
N SER A 15 17.96 8.78 13.77
CA SER A 15 16.88 7.83 14.04
C SER A 15 15.98 7.72 12.80
N SER A 16 16.13 6.65 12.01
CA SER A 16 15.17 6.32 10.95
C SER A 16 13.92 5.74 11.61
N SER A 17 12.92 6.60 11.86
CA SER A 17 11.59 6.11 12.22
C SER A 17 10.96 5.42 11.00
N PRO A 18 10.22 4.31 11.20
CA PRO A 18 9.47 3.70 10.12
C PRO A 18 8.49 4.73 9.57
N LYS A 19 8.64 5.05 8.28
CA LYS A 19 7.73 5.94 7.58
C LYS A 19 6.39 5.22 7.49
N ALA A 20 5.36 5.76 8.14
CA ALA A 20 3.99 5.30 7.91
C ALA A 20 3.71 5.28 6.40
N PRO A 21 2.91 4.33 5.88
CA PRO A 21 2.50 4.35 4.50
C PRO A 21 1.94 5.74 4.18
N ALA A 22 2.48 6.39 3.15
CA ALA A 22 1.92 7.65 2.69
C ALA A 22 0.46 7.38 2.31
N GLU A 23 -0.48 8.12 2.88
CA GLU A 23 -1.84 8.16 2.35
C GLU A 23 -1.74 8.59 0.88
N THR A 24 -2.11 7.70 -0.02
CA THR A 24 -1.90 7.90 -1.45
C THR A 24 -2.61 9.16 -1.91
N ALA A 25 -1.84 10.00 -2.60
CA ALA A 25 -2.29 11.23 -3.21
C ALA A 25 -3.45 10.98 -4.19
N GLY A 26 -4.60 11.57 -3.92
CA GLY A 26 -5.76 11.63 -4.81
C GLY A 26 -6.51 10.32 -4.99
N ARG A 27 -7.82 10.40 -5.26
CA ARG A 27 -8.64 9.23 -5.64
C ARG A 27 -8.27 8.63 -7.01
N ALA A 28 -7.34 9.27 -7.73
CA ALA A 28 -6.89 8.87 -9.05
C ALA A 28 -5.40 9.19 -9.25
N GLU A 29 -4.59 8.17 -9.55
CA GLU A 29 -3.19 8.31 -9.91
C GLU A 29 -3.02 8.08 -11.42
N ARG A 30 -2.41 9.04 -12.13
CA ARG A 30 -2.16 8.89 -13.56
C ARG A 30 -0.95 7.98 -13.80
N VAL A 31 -1.14 6.99 -14.65
CA VAL A 31 -0.09 6.08 -15.13
C VAL A 31 -0.05 6.08 -16.66
N GLN A 32 1.10 5.73 -17.23
CA GLN A 32 1.27 5.58 -18.68
C GLN A 32 1.53 4.11 -19.00
N ILE A 33 0.76 3.56 -19.95
CA ILE A 33 0.89 2.17 -20.42
C ILE A 33 1.21 2.20 -21.91
N GLY A 34 2.50 2.19 -22.25
CA GLY A 34 2.94 2.42 -23.62
C GLY A 34 2.51 3.81 -24.11
N HIS A 35 1.60 3.87 -25.08
CA HIS A 35 1.02 5.11 -25.61
C HIS A 35 -0.35 5.46 -25.00
N LEU A 36 -0.85 4.65 -24.07
CA LEU A 36 -2.15 4.83 -23.44
C LEU A 36 -2.02 5.68 -22.18
N GLU A 37 -2.86 6.70 -22.07
CA GLU A 37 -3.09 7.41 -20.82
C GLU A 37 -4.05 6.60 -19.96
N ALA A 38 -3.66 6.32 -18.72
CA ALA A 38 -4.48 5.56 -17.78
C ALA A 38 -4.47 6.17 -16.38
N TYR A 39 -5.45 5.78 -15.58
CA TYR A 39 -5.60 6.21 -14.20
C TYR A 39 -5.95 5.01 -13.31
N VAL A 40 -5.17 4.81 -12.25
CA VAL A 40 -5.52 3.91 -11.16
C VAL A 40 -6.44 4.69 -10.23
N LEU A 41 -7.67 4.21 -10.06
CA LEU A 41 -8.70 4.83 -9.23
C LEU A 41 -8.81 4.06 -7.91
N ALA A 42 -8.68 4.74 -6.78
CA ALA A 42 -8.81 4.12 -5.47
C ALA A 42 -10.29 4.01 -5.08
N ASP A 43 -10.77 2.79 -4.81
CA ASP A 43 -12.12 2.51 -4.31
C ASP A 43 -12.13 2.22 -2.80
N GLY A 44 -10.97 2.16 -2.17
CA GLY A 44 -10.83 1.92 -0.73
C GLY A 44 -10.09 0.62 -0.45
N HIS A 45 -10.42 -0.06 0.64
CA HIS A 45 -9.71 -1.25 1.07
C HIS A 45 -10.50 -2.12 2.04
N LEU A 46 -10.03 -3.34 2.22
CA LEU A 46 -10.46 -4.27 3.25
C LEU A 46 -9.31 -4.64 4.17
N VAL A 47 -9.63 -4.87 5.43
CA VAL A 47 -8.71 -5.48 6.39
C VAL A 47 -9.32 -6.79 6.85
N VAL A 48 -8.61 -7.88 6.59
CA VAL A 48 -9.05 -9.24 6.90
C VAL A 48 -8.05 -9.90 7.85
N PRO A 49 -8.50 -10.82 8.73
CA PRO A 49 -7.59 -11.54 9.62
C PRO A 49 -6.64 -12.44 8.81
N ASN A 50 -5.40 -12.61 9.28
CA ASN A 50 -4.49 -13.64 8.79
C ASN A 50 -4.75 -14.97 9.54
N ASP A 51 -5.91 -15.57 9.30
CA ASP A 51 -6.38 -16.80 9.97
C ASP A 51 -6.39 -18.04 9.05
N GLY A 52 -5.96 -17.88 7.80
CA GLY A 52 -5.95 -18.95 6.80
C GLY A 52 -7.33 -19.31 6.23
N GLN A 53 -8.41 -18.58 6.55
CA GLN A 53 -9.74 -18.86 6.01
C GLN A 53 -9.96 -18.22 4.64
N LEU A 54 -9.61 -16.93 4.49
CA LEU A 54 -9.79 -16.19 3.24
C LEU A 54 -8.55 -16.23 2.34
N LEU A 55 -7.36 -16.02 2.91
CA LEU A 55 -6.08 -16.01 2.19
C LEU A 55 -5.13 -17.02 2.82
N GLY A 56 -4.34 -17.70 1.99
CA GLY A 56 -3.45 -18.77 2.45
C GLY A 56 -4.18 -20.07 2.84
N ALA A 57 -5.39 -20.29 2.30
CA ALA A 57 -6.19 -21.48 2.60
C ALA A 57 -5.40 -22.78 2.37
N GLY A 58 -5.49 -23.69 3.34
CA GLY A 58 -4.76 -24.97 3.32
C GLY A 58 -3.28 -24.86 3.73
N ARG A 59 -2.80 -23.68 4.14
CA ARG A 59 -1.46 -23.48 4.71
C ARG A 59 -1.54 -23.03 6.18
N PRO A 60 -0.51 -23.30 6.99
CA PRO A 60 -0.42 -22.71 8.33
C PRO A 60 -0.38 -21.18 8.24
N PRO A 61 -1.17 -20.43 9.04
CA PRO A 61 -1.17 -18.96 9.03
C PRO A 61 0.20 -18.32 9.32
N SER A 62 1.09 -19.06 10.00
CA SER A 62 2.47 -18.64 10.27
C SER A 62 3.28 -18.39 8.99
N GLU A 63 3.02 -19.15 7.91
CA GLU A 63 3.73 -18.95 6.64
C GLU A 63 3.40 -17.58 6.02
N THR A 64 2.11 -17.23 5.98
CA THR A 64 1.68 -15.89 5.54
C THR A 64 2.19 -14.81 6.50
N ALA A 65 2.19 -15.07 7.82
CA ALA A 65 2.71 -14.12 8.80
C ALA A 65 4.21 -13.81 8.60
N ASP A 66 5.01 -14.79 8.21
CA ASP A 66 6.43 -14.62 7.95
C ASP A 66 6.68 -13.82 6.66
N LEU A 67 5.87 -14.01 5.62
CA LEU A 67 5.90 -13.17 4.42
C LEU A 67 5.51 -11.72 4.72
N LEU A 68 4.45 -11.51 5.51
CA LEU A 68 4.03 -10.17 5.93
C LEU A 68 5.12 -9.48 6.75
N ALA A 69 5.74 -10.19 7.71
CA ALA A 69 6.84 -9.63 8.49
C ALA A 69 8.06 -9.29 7.64
N ALA A 70 8.42 -10.14 6.67
CA ALA A 70 9.50 -9.86 5.72
C ALA A 70 9.23 -8.59 4.87
N ALA A 71 7.95 -8.28 4.61
CA ALA A 71 7.52 -7.05 3.95
C ALA A 71 7.33 -5.84 4.89
N GLY A 72 7.60 -6.00 6.19
CA GLY A 72 7.39 -4.93 7.18
C GLY A 72 5.92 -4.65 7.50
N LEU A 73 5.03 -5.60 7.23
CA LEU A 73 3.58 -5.50 7.44
C LEU A 73 3.14 -6.20 8.75
N PRO A 74 1.95 -5.87 9.29
CA PRO A 74 1.35 -6.58 10.40
C PRO A 74 1.20 -8.08 10.11
N ARG A 75 1.46 -8.92 11.12
CA ARG A 75 1.44 -10.39 11.00
C ARG A 75 0.06 -11.01 11.12
N ASP A 76 -0.86 -10.29 11.77
CA ASP A 76 -2.17 -10.75 12.22
C ASP A 76 -3.32 -10.35 11.29
N LYS A 77 -3.07 -9.46 10.33
CA LYS A 77 -4.05 -8.93 9.39
C LYS A 77 -3.45 -8.66 8.03
N ILE A 78 -4.30 -8.72 7.02
CA ILE A 78 -3.96 -8.46 5.63
C ILE A 78 -4.80 -7.28 5.15
N ARG A 79 -4.14 -6.26 4.60
CA ARG A 79 -4.80 -5.15 3.92
C ARG A 79 -4.91 -5.48 2.43
N LEU A 80 -6.11 -5.37 1.88
CA LEU A 80 -6.40 -5.56 0.47
C LEU A 80 -6.94 -4.25 -0.10
N ASP A 81 -6.14 -3.58 -0.93
CA ASP A 81 -6.60 -2.36 -1.60
C ASP A 81 -7.53 -2.71 -2.77
N ILE A 82 -8.58 -1.92 -2.94
CA ILE A 82 -9.54 -2.04 -4.05
C ILE A 82 -9.28 -0.89 -5.02
N GLN A 83 -8.98 -1.25 -6.26
CA GLN A 83 -8.60 -0.30 -7.28
C GLN A 83 -9.29 -0.63 -8.60
N CYS A 84 -9.67 0.40 -9.35
CA CYS A 84 -10.15 0.29 -10.72
C CYS A 84 -9.15 0.93 -11.67
N LEU A 85 -9.20 0.54 -12.95
CA LEU A 85 -8.35 1.12 -13.98
C LEU A 85 -9.21 1.83 -15.03
N LEU A 86 -8.99 3.12 -15.23
CA LEU A 86 -9.56 3.87 -16.34
C LEU A 86 -8.48 4.05 -17.43
N VAL A 87 -8.78 3.65 -18.66
CA VAL A 87 -7.86 3.75 -19.80
C VAL A 87 -8.49 4.60 -20.89
N LYS A 88 -7.73 5.60 -21.37
CA LYS A 88 -8.08 6.38 -22.55
C LYS A 88 -7.33 5.81 -23.76
N ALA A 89 -8.07 5.27 -24.71
CA ALA A 89 -7.55 4.60 -25.90
C ALA A 89 -8.19 5.19 -27.16
N GLY A 90 -7.59 6.24 -27.72
CA GLY A 90 -8.14 6.96 -28.87
C GLY A 90 -9.48 7.62 -28.55
N ASP A 91 -10.54 7.21 -29.24
CA ASP A 91 -11.91 7.69 -29.06
C ASP A 91 -12.68 6.95 -27.95
N ARG A 92 -12.03 6.00 -27.26
CA ARG A 92 -12.64 5.19 -26.19
C ARG A 92 -12.11 5.57 -24.82
N VAL A 93 -13.03 5.54 -23.87
CA VAL A 93 -12.75 5.54 -22.42
C VAL A 93 -13.23 4.20 -21.90
N ILE A 94 -12.32 3.41 -21.34
CA ILE A 94 -12.58 2.04 -20.90
C ILE A 94 -12.33 2.00 -19.40
N LEU A 95 -13.33 1.54 -18.64
CA LEU A 95 -13.22 1.31 -17.21
C LEU A 95 -13.16 -0.21 -16.96
N PHE A 96 -12.13 -0.65 -16.24
CA PHE A 96 -11.99 -2.02 -15.76
C PHE A 96 -12.42 -2.07 -14.30
N ASP A 97 -13.38 -2.96 -14.02
CA ASP A 97 -14.15 -3.04 -12.78
C ASP A 97 -14.89 -1.73 -12.43
N THR A 98 -15.69 -1.73 -11.36
CA THR A 98 -16.50 -0.54 -10.99
C THR A 98 -16.47 -0.23 -9.50
N GLY A 99 -15.52 -0.84 -8.78
CA GLY A 99 -15.50 -0.80 -7.33
C GLY A 99 -16.60 -1.65 -6.72
N VAL A 100 -16.84 -1.46 -5.43
CA VAL A 100 -17.73 -2.31 -4.63
C VAL A 100 -18.95 -1.58 -4.08
N ALA A 101 -19.07 -0.27 -4.37
CA ALA A 101 -20.11 0.58 -3.81
C ALA A 101 -20.26 0.34 -2.29
N GLY A 102 -21.48 0.23 -1.77
CA GLY A 102 -21.72 0.05 -0.33
C GLY A 102 -21.52 -1.37 0.24
N GLU A 103 -21.03 -2.34 -0.54
CA GLU A 103 -21.18 -3.77 -0.18
C GLU A 103 -20.11 -4.32 0.77
N LEU A 104 -18.94 -3.67 0.90
CA LEU A 104 -17.80 -4.22 1.66
C LEU A 104 -17.36 -3.35 2.86
N GLY A 105 -18.28 -2.58 3.42
CA GLY A 105 -18.07 -1.80 4.63
C GLY A 105 -17.59 -0.38 4.38
N ALA A 106 -17.38 0.37 5.47
CA ALA A 106 -17.22 1.83 5.42
C ALA A 106 -15.91 2.32 4.79
N ASP A 107 -14.88 1.47 4.74
CA ASP A 107 -13.56 1.80 4.21
C ASP A 107 -13.37 1.43 2.73
N ALA A 108 -14.46 1.01 2.07
CA ALA A 108 -14.55 0.65 0.66
C ALA A 108 -15.66 1.45 -0.05
N GLY A 109 -15.80 1.28 -1.38
CA GLY A 109 -16.86 1.93 -2.15
C GLY A 109 -16.66 3.43 -2.39
N HIS A 110 -15.42 3.90 -2.38
CA HIS A 110 -15.16 5.34 -2.52
C HIS A 110 -15.28 5.85 -3.96
N LEU A 111 -15.37 4.96 -4.93
CA LEU A 111 -15.59 5.28 -6.33
C LEU A 111 -17.08 5.51 -6.66
N MET A 112 -18.00 4.80 -5.98
CA MET A 112 -19.45 4.82 -6.25
C MET A 112 -20.31 4.86 -4.99
#